data_AF-A0A2V7SUH1-F1
#
_entry.id   AF-A0A2V7SUH1-F1
#
_cell.length_a   1.000
_cell.length_b   1.000
_cell.length_c   1.000
_cell.angle_alpha   90.00
_cell.angle_beta   90.00
_cell.angle_gamma   90.00
#
_symmetry.space_group_name_H-M   'P 1'
#
loop_
_entity.id
_entity.type
_entity.pdbx_description
1 polymer ?
#
loop_
_entity_poly.entity_id
_entity_poly.type
_entity_poly.pdbx_seq_one_letter_code
_entity_poly.pdbx_strand_id
1 'polypeptide(L)'
;MPILTEANRKWWTLGAMCFALFMVMLDNTVVNIALPAIRSDFGASISGLSWAVNAYTLSFAVLLVTGGRLGDVFGRKRMFLAGLVGFTLASIGAGLSQSIGQLVFWRAAQGAG
;
A
#
# COMPACT_ATOMS: atom_id res chain seq x y z
N MET A 1 -7.82 -2.55 -33.22
CA MET A 1 -6.34 -2.45 -33.13
C MET A 1 -5.94 -2.78 -31.70
N PRO A 2 -5.04 -3.74 -31.44
CA PRO A 2 -4.62 -4.02 -30.08
C PRO A 2 -3.87 -2.79 -29.54
N ILE A 3 -4.30 -2.29 -28.38
CA ILE A 3 -3.72 -1.12 -27.70
C ILE A 3 -2.26 -1.40 -27.28
N LEU A 4 -1.89 -2.69 -27.21
CA LEU A 4 -0.57 -3.20 -26.84
C LEU A 4 0.12 -3.85 -28.05
N THR A 5 1.25 -3.29 -28.46
CA THR A 5 2.22 -3.85 -29.40
C THR A 5 3.54 -4.14 -28.68
N GLU A 6 4.35 -5.08 -29.17
CA GLU A 6 5.63 -5.39 -28.50
C GLU A 6 6.54 -4.17 -28.34
N ALA A 7 6.52 -3.25 -29.32
CA ALA A 7 7.26 -2.00 -29.27
C ALA A 7 6.80 -1.04 -28.16
N ASN A 8 5.50 -1.05 -27.80
CA ASN A 8 4.92 -0.11 -26.82
C ASN A 8 4.75 -0.72 -25.40
N ARG A 9 4.87 -2.04 -25.26
CA ARG A 9 4.62 -2.77 -24.01
C ARG A 9 5.48 -2.28 -22.84
N LYS A 10 6.71 -1.85 -23.10
CA LYS A 10 7.62 -1.28 -22.09
C LYS A 10 7.10 0.04 -21.51
N TRP A 11 6.50 0.89 -22.33
CA TRP A 11 5.94 2.18 -21.91
C TRP A 11 4.68 2.01 -21.08
N TRP A 12 3.83 1.04 -21.44
CA TRP A 12 2.66 0.68 -20.63
C TRP A 12 3.05 0.07 -19.28
N THR A 13 4.08 -0.78 -19.26
CA THR A 13 4.64 -1.31 -18.00
C THR A 13 5.16 -0.17 -17.14
N LEU A 14 5.93 0.76 -17.73
CA LEU A 14 6.43 1.94 -17.02
C LEU A 14 5.28 2.78 -16.44
N GLY A 15 4.26 3.08 -17.25
CA GLY A 15 3.08 3.81 -16.80
C GLY A 15 2.37 3.13 -15.64
N ALA A 16 2.20 1.80 -15.70
CA ALA A 16 1.62 1.03 -14.60
C ALA A 16 2.47 1.08 -13.32
N MET A 17 3.81 1.00 -13.45
CA MET A 17 4.71 1.12 -12.29
C MET A 17 4.68 2.52 -11.70
N CYS A 18 4.70 3.56 -12.53
CA CYS A 18 4.60 4.95 -12.08
C CYS A 18 3.27 5.20 -11.36
N PHE A 19 2.17 4.67 -11.89
CA PHE A 19 0.86 4.79 -11.24
C PHE A 19 0.82 4.07 -9.89
N ALA A 20 1.39 2.87 -9.78
CA ALA A 20 1.47 2.17 -8.50
C ALA A 20 2.32 2.92 -7.47
N LEU A 21 3.49 3.44 -7.87
CA LEU A 21 4.32 4.26 -6.99
C LEU A 21 3.60 5.54 -6.54
N PHE A 22 2.89 6.19 -7.46
CA PHE A 22 2.05 7.34 -7.16
C PHE A 22 0.98 6.98 -6.12
N MET A 23 0.26 5.87 -6.31
CA MET A 23 -0.78 5.40 -5.40
C MET A 23 -0.22 5.17 -3.98
N VAL A 24 0.97 4.56 -3.87
CA VAL A 24 1.66 4.33 -2.60
C VAL A 24 2.05 5.64 -1.90
N MET A 25 2.56 6.62 -2.64
CA MET A 25 2.88 7.93 -2.06
C MET A 25 1.62 8.71 -1.65
N LEU A 26 0.56 8.62 -2.47
CA LEU A 26 -0.72 9.24 -2.19
C LEU A 26 -1.32 8.70 -0.90
N ASP A 27 -1.34 7.38 -0.72
CA ASP A 27 -1.82 6.72 0.51
C ASP A 27 -1.11 7.21 1.77
N ASN A 28 0.23 7.24 1.76
CA ASN A 28 1.02 7.75 2.88
C ASN A 28 0.71 9.23 3.17
N THR A 29 0.51 10.03 2.12
CA THR A 29 0.15 11.44 2.27
C THR A 29 -1.25 11.60 2.88
N VAL A 30 -2.23 10.82 2.40
CA VAL A 30 -3.61 10.84 2.91
C VAL A 30 -3.63 10.53 4.41
N VAL A 31 -2.94 9.48 4.86
CA VAL A 31 -2.92 9.12 6.29
C VAL A 31 -2.30 10.23 7.13
N ASN A 32 -1.19 10.83 6.69
CA ASN A 32 -0.54 11.93 7.41
C ASN A 32 -1.45 13.17 7.53
N ILE A 33 -2.14 13.53 6.45
CA ILE A 33 -3.11 14.63 6.45
C ILE A 33 -4.32 14.30 7.33
N ALA A 34 -4.72 13.03 7.39
CA ALA A 34 -5.85 12.56 8.19
C ALA A 34 -5.53 12.37 9.68
N LEU A 35 -4.27 12.43 10.13
CA LEU A 35 -3.90 12.19 11.53
C LEU A 35 -4.69 13.05 12.54
N PRO A 36 -4.95 14.35 12.31
CA PRO A 36 -5.78 15.15 13.21
C PRO A 36 -7.22 14.63 13.31
N ALA A 37 -7.80 14.20 12.18
CA ALA A 37 -9.15 13.62 12.14
C ALA A 37 -9.18 12.22 12.80
N ILE A 38 -8.20 11.36 12.52
CA ILE A 38 -8.04 10.05 13.18
C ILE A 38 -7.93 10.23 14.70
N ARG A 39 -7.26 11.30 15.15
CA ARG A 39 -7.16 11.63 16.58
C ARG A 39 -8.50 12.03 17.18
N SER A 40 -9.27 12.89 16.52
CA SER A 40 -10.58 13.34 17.02
C SER A 40 -11.60 12.21 17.02
N ASP A 41 -11.63 11.42 15.94
CA ASP A 41 -12.68 10.43 15.69
C ASP A 41 -12.49 9.19 16.57
N PHE A 42 -11.24 8.76 16.79
CA PHE A 42 -10.93 7.58 17.61
C PHE A 42 -10.45 7.93 19.03
N GLY A 43 -10.33 9.20 19.38
CA GLY A 43 -9.71 9.62 20.65
C GLY A 43 -8.27 9.10 20.80
N ALA A 44 -7.56 8.92 19.68
CA ALA A 44 -6.30 8.18 19.66
C ALA A 44 -5.19 8.92 20.42
N SER A 45 -4.38 8.15 21.16
CA SER A 45 -3.15 8.69 21.77
C SER A 45 -2.11 9.00 20.70
N ILE A 46 -1.11 9.81 21.05
CA ILE A 46 0.02 10.09 20.15
C ILE A 46 0.70 8.79 19.71
N SER A 47 0.84 7.82 20.61
CA SER A 47 1.39 6.50 20.29
C SER A 47 0.54 5.75 19.26
N GLY A 48 -0.79 5.79 19.38
CA GLY A 48 -1.70 5.18 18.41
C GLY A 48 -1.57 5.79 17.01
N LEU A 49 -1.45 7.12 16.92
CA LEU A 49 -1.21 7.83 15.66
C LEU A 49 0.15 7.46 15.04
N SER A 50 1.21 7.37 15.85
CA SER A 50 2.52 6.93 15.38
C SER A 50 2.47 5.50 14.83
N TRP A 51 1.72 4.60 15.47
CA TRP A 51 1.52 3.24 14.98
C TRP A 51 0.72 3.18 13.67
N ALA A 52 -0.25 4.07 13.47
CA ALA A 52 -1.00 4.13 12.21
C ALA A 52 -0.10 4.45 11.00
N VAL A 53 0.99 5.19 11.21
CA VAL A 53 1.99 5.46 10.17
C VAL A 53 3.05 4.36 10.14
N ASN A 54 3.63 4.00 11.29
CA ASN A 54 4.78 3.11 11.37
C ASN A 54 4.47 1.66 10.99
N ALA A 55 3.25 1.17 11.24
CA ALA A 55 2.87 -0.20 10.90
C ALA A 55 3.03 -0.49 9.41
N TYR A 56 2.68 0.46 8.55
CA TYR A 56 2.91 0.38 7.11
C TYR A 56 4.41 0.33 6.79
N THR A 57 5.20 1.27 7.32
CA THR A 57 6.64 1.35 7.04
C THR A 57 7.39 0.10 7.50
N LEU A 58 7.06 -0.42 8.68
CA LEU A 58 7.70 -1.61 9.25
C LEU A 58 7.35 -2.87 8.45
N SER A 59 6.08 -3.09 8.15
CA SER A 59 5.65 -4.24 7.34
C SER A 59 6.28 -4.21 5.95
N PHE A 60 6.25 -3.06 5.29
CA PHE A 60 6.90 -2.86 3.99
C PHE A 60 8.40 -3.13 4.07
N ALA A 61 9.12 -2.56 5.03
CA ALA A 61 10.57 -2.74 5.15
C ALA A 61 10.97 -4.20 5.37
N VAL A 62 10.25 -4.93 6.23
CA VAL A 62 10.53 -6.34 6.53
C VAL A 62 10.19 -7.24 5.34
N LEU A 63 9.12 -6.92 4.61
CA LEU A 63 8.64 -7.74 3.50
C LEU A 63 9.26 -7.37 2.16
N LEU A 64 9.94 -6.23 2.02
CA LEU A 64 10.49 -5.75 0.74
C LEU A 64 11.42 -6.78 0.10
N VAL A 65 12.40 -7.29 0.85
CA VAL A 65 13.38 -8.26 0.35
C VAL A 65 12.69 -9.59 0.00
N THR A 66 11.78 -10.03 0.87
CA THR A 66 11.01 -11.26 0.68
C THR A 66 10.09 -11.17 -0.54
N GLY A 67 9.37 -10.08 -0.70
CA GLY A 67 8.50 -9.79 -1.83
C GLY A 67 9.29 -9.69 -3.14
N GLY A 68 10.48 -9.10 -3.12
CA GLY A 68 11.41 -9.08 -4.26
C GLY A 68 11.81 -10.49 -4.68
N ARG A 69 12.24 -11.32 -3.72
CA ARG A 69 12.56 -12.75 -3.95
C ARG A 69 11.36 -13.54 -4.49
N LEU A 70 10.17 -13.35 -3.91
CA LEU A 70 8.94 -13.97 -4.39
C LEU A 70 8.60 -13.53 -5.81
N GLY A 71 8.83 -12.26 -6.15
CA GLY A 71 8.65 -11.72 -7.50
C GLY A 71 9.60 -12.34 -8.53
N ASP A 72 10.84 -12.65 -8.15
CA ASP A 72 11.78 -13.33 -9.03
C ASP A 72 11.43 -14.82 -9.22
N VAL A 73 10.88 -15.49 -8.20
CA VAL A 73 10.50 -16.91 -8.26
C VAL A 73 9.15 -17.13 -8.98
N PHE A 74 8.11 -16.40 -8.58
CA PHE A 74 6.74 -16.58 -9.08
C PHE A 74 6.40 -15.71 -10.30
N GLY A 75 7.31 -14.82 -10.68
CA GLY A 75 7.19 -13.92 -11.81
C GLY A 75 6.69 -12.52 -11.41
N ARG A 76 7.44 -11.51 -11.85
CA ARG A 76 7.25 -10.10 -11.46
C ARG A 76 5.84 -9.57 -11.70
N LYS A 77 5.23 -9.89 -12.85
CA LYS A 77 3.86 -9.43 -13.18
C LYS A 77 2.82 -10.00 -12.21
N ARG A 78 2.92 -11.28 -11.84
CA ARG A 78 1.96 -11.94 -10.94
C ARG A 78 2.09 -11.38 -9.53
N MET A 79 3.32 -11.25 -9.04
CA MET A 79 3.58 -10.68 -7.73
C MET A 79 3.15 -9.23 -7.64
N PHE A 80 3.41 -8.41 -8.66
CA PHE A 80 2.93 -7.03 -8.72
C PHE A 80 1.40 -6.93 -8.65
N LEU A 81 0.68 -7.75 -9.41
CA LEU A 81 -0.79 -7.73 -9.38
C LEU A 81 -1.35 -8.23 -8.04
N ALA A 82 -0.74 -9.26 -7.45
CA ALA A 82 -1.13 -9.75 -6.12
C ALA A 82 -0.94 -8.68 -5.05
N GLY A 83 0.22 -8.01 -5.06
CA GLY A 83 0.53 -6.89 -4.18
C GLY A 83 -0.44 -5.72 -4.36
N LEU A 84 -0.68 -5.30 -5.60
CA LEU A 84 -1.63 -4.23 -5.91
C LEU A 84 -3.06 -4.53 -5.42
N VAL A 85 -3.54 -5.77 -5.60
CA VAL A 85 -4.85 -6.18 -5.10
C VAL A 85 -4.87 -6.20 -3.58
N GLY A 86 -3.84 -6.77 -2.94
CA GLY A 86 -3.70 -6.79 -1.48
C GLY A 86 -3.69 -5.39 -0.88
N PHE A 87 -2.86 -4.50 -1.45
CA PHE A 87 -2.77 -3.09 -1.08
C PHE A 87 -4.13 -2.40 -1.20
N THR A 88 -4.82 -2.58 -2.32
CA THR A 88 -6.13 -1.94 -2.56
C THR A 88 -7.19 -2.41 -1.58
N LEU A 89 -7.27 -3.72 -1.31
CA LEU A 89 -8.21 -4.27 -0.33
C LEU A 89 -7.90 -3.79 1.09
N ALA A 90 -6.62 -3.72 1.44
CA ALA A 90 -6.19 -3.20 2.73
C ALA A 90 -6.43 -1.69 2.86
N SER A 91 -6.30 -0.89 1.79
CA SER A 91 -6.71 0.52 1.75
C SER A 91 -8.20 0.70 2.04
N ILE A 92 -9.04 -0.14 1.43
CA ILE A 92 -10.49 -0.12 1.69
C ILE A 92 -10.76 -0.47 3.16
N GLY A 93 -10.08 -1.50 3.69
CA GLY A 93 -10.18 -1.86 5.11
C GLY A 93 -9.76 -0.73 6.05
N ALA A 94 -8.68 0.00 5.72
CA ALA A 94 -8.24 1.16 6.47
C ALA A 94 -9.29 2.30 6.46
N GLY A 95 -9.89 2.59 5.30
CA GLY A 95 -10.95 3.59 5.17
C GLY A 95 -12.25 3.22 5.90
N LEU A 96 -12.51 1.92 6.11
CA LEU A 96 -13.66 1.40 6.86
C LEU A 96 -13.34 1.13 8.34
N SER A 97 -12.16 1.52 8.82
CA SER A 97 -11.77 1.27 10.20
C SER A 97 -12.65 2.04 11.19
N GLN A 98 -13.03 1.36 12.28
CA GLN A 98 -13.85 1.92 13.37
C GLN A 98 -13.06 2.14 14.66
N SER A 99 -11.77 1.80 14.64
CA SER A 99 -10.87 1.98 15.77
C SER A 99 -9.42 2.14 15.31
N ILE A 100 -8.60 2.77 16.15
CA ILE A 100 -7.17 2.94 15.88
C ILE A 100 -6.44 1.60 15.70
N GLY A 101 -6.79 0.57 16.47
CA GLY A 101 -6.18 -0.75 16.36
C GLY A 101 -6.50 -1.42 15.02
N GLN A 102 -7.75 -1.30 14.56
CA GLN A 102 -8.16 -1.82 13.25
C GLN A 102 -7.46 -1.06 12.12
N LEU A 103 -7.34 0.27 12.23
CA LEU A 103 -6.57 1.07 11.27
C LEU A 103 -5.12 0.59 11.21
N VAL A 104 -4.44 0.45 12.35
CA VAL A 104 -3.05 -0.03 12.44
C VAL A 104 -2.89 -1.42 11.79
N PHE A 105 -3.83 -2.34 12.02
CA PHE A 105 -3.82 -3.66 11.38
C PHE A 105 -3.90 -3.55 9.85
N TRP A 106 -4.86 -2.78 9.33
CA TRP A 106 -5.00 -2.59 7.89
C TRP A 106 -3.80 -1.87 7.27
N ARG A 107 -3.18 -0.93 7.99
CA ARG A 107 -1.93 -0.27 7.58
C ARG A 107 -0.77 -1.26 7.48
N ALA A 108 -0.66 -2.20 8.42
CA ALA A 108 0.33 -3.28 8.34
C ALA A 108 0.05 -4.22 7.17
N ALA A 109 -1.22 -4.56 6.92
CA ALA A 109 -1.62 -5.37 5.77
C ALA A 109 -1.35 -4.65 4.44
N GLN A 110 -1.52 -3.32 4.38
CA GLN A 110 -1.18 -2.52 3.20
C GLN A 110 0.31 -2.58 2.89
N GLY A 111 1.19 -2.49 3.89
CA GLY A 111 2.63 -2.59 3.65
C GLY A 111 3.11 -3.98 3.22
N ALA A 112 2.27 -5.00 3.38
CA ALA A 112 2.54 -6.35 2.87
C ALA A 112 2.17 -6.53 1.39
N GLY A 113 1.31 -5.67 0.84
CA GLY A 113 0.93 -5.65 -0.57
C GLY A 113 1.89 -4.80 -1.40
#